data_AF-A0A947QXU6-F1
#
_entry.id   AF-A0A947QXU6-F1
#
_cell.length_a   1.000
_cell.length_b   1.000
_cell.length_c   1.000
_cell.angle_alpha   90.00
_cell.angle_beta   90.00
_cell.angle_gamma   90.00
#
_symmetry.space_group_name_H-M   'P 1'
#
loop_
_entity.id
_entity.type
_entity.pdbx_description
1 polymer ?
#
loop_
_entity_poly.entity_id
_entity_poly.type
_entity_poly.pdbx_seq_one_letter_code
_entity_poly.pdbx_strand_id
1 'polypeptide(L)' 'MGKGSRLKKERKKKSIGFEEAFSESLTENFQKELQNSELWDQIVEEFGEEKAQQLLKECKADVKP' A
#
# COMPACT_ATOMS: atom_id res chain seq x y z
N MET A 1 14.68 -25.53 23.71
CA MET A 1 14.07 -24.33 23.09
C MET A 1 12.87 -23.88 23.92
N GLY A 2 12.99 -22.77 24.68
CA GLY A 2 12.00 -22.35 25.69
C GLY A 2 10.74 -21.68 25.12
N LYS A 3 9.63 -21.80 25.87
CA LYS A 3 8.29 -21.26 25.52
C LYS A 3 8.30 -19.78 25.09
N GLY A 4 9.18 -18.96 25.69
CA GLY A 4 9.32 -17.54 25.35
C GLY A 4 9.85 -17.29 23.93
N SER A 5 10.70 -18.17 23.39
CA SER A 5 11.19 -18.03 22.01
C SER A 5 10.09 -18.30 20.99
N ARG A 6 9.18 -19.24 21.30
CA ARG A 6 8.00 -19.55 20.47
C ARG A 6 7.05 -18.36 20.41
N LEU A 7 6.72 -17.74 21.56
CA LEU A 7 5.85 -16.56 21.59
C LEU A 7 6.41 -15.37 20.78
N LYS A 8 7.72 -15.12 20.82
CA LYS A 8 8.32 -14.03 20.04
C LYS A 8 8.19 -14.27 18.53
N LYS A 9 8.35 -15.52 18.08
CA LYS A 9 8.22 -15.89 16.66
C LYS A 9 6.79 -15.70 16.15
N GLU A 10 5.79 -16.09 16.95
CA GLU A 10 4.38 -15.93 16.60
C GLU A 10 3.97 -14.45 16.54
N ARG A 11 4.45 -13.61 17.48
CA ARG A 11 4.18 -12.16 17.46
C ARG A 11 4.74 -11.48 16.22
N LYS A 12 5.98 -11.83 15.84
CA LYS A 12 6.62 -11.27 14.64
C LYS A 12 5.92 -11.71 13.34
N LYS A 13 5.42 -12.94 13.28
CA LYS A 13 4.58 -13.40 12.17
C LYS A 13 3.27 -12.62 12.07
N LYS A 14 2.64 -12.33 13.22
CA LYS A 14 1.36 -11.61 13.27
C LYS A 14 1.50 -10.13 12.91
N SER A 15 2.63 -9.49 13.23
CA SER A 15 2.87 -8.10 12.81
C SER A 15 3.09 -7.99 11.30
N ILE A 16 3.85 -8.92 10.70
CA ILE A 16 4.09 -8.94 9.24
C ILE A 16 2.76 -9.05 8.47
N GLY A 17 1.88 -9.98 8.86
CA GLY A 17 0.58 -10.11 8.18
C GLY A 17 -0.37 -8.92 8.39
N PHE A 18 -0.19 -8.15 9.46
CA PHE A 18 -0.96 -6.93 9.69
C PHE A 18 -0.44 -5.75 8.87
N GLU A 19 0.89 -5.58 8.80
CA GLU A 19 1.53 -4.53 8.00
C GLU A 19 1.22 -4.68 6.51
N GLU A 20 1.20 -5.93 6.01
CA GLU A 20 0.87 -6.24 4.62
C GLU A 20 -0.62 -5.96 4.31
N ALA A 21 -1.53 -6.37 5.20
CA ALA A 21 -2.95 -6.04 5.04
C ALA A 21 -3.24 -4.54 5.17
N PHE A 22 -2.51 -3.85 6.05
CA PHE A 22 -2.65 -2.41 6.24
C PHE A 22 -2.14 -1.64 5.02
N SER A 23 -0.97 -2.01 4.48
CA SER A 23 -0.39 -1.38 3.28
C SER A 23 -1.30 -1.57 2.06
N GLU A 24 -1.87 -2.75 1.87
CA GLU A 24 -2.85 -3.03 0.80
C GLU A 24 -4.10 -2.15 0.96
N SER A 25 -4.69 -2.11 2.16
CA SER A 25 -5.89 -1.30 2.40
C SER A 25 -5.67 0.21 2.22
N LEU A 26 -4.49 0.70 2.62
CA LEU A 26 -4.09 2.09 2.41
C LEU A 26 -3.89 2.38 0.93
N THR A 27 -3.20 1.49 0.22
CA THR A 27 -2.95 1.64 -1.21
C THR A 27 -4.27 1.69 -1.98
N GLU A 28 -5.21 0.79 -1.70
CA GLU A 28 -6.53 0.79 -2.36
C GLU A 28 -7.33 2.07 -2.08
N ASN A 29 -7.35 2.53 -0.83
CA ASN A 29 -8.08 3.74 -0.48
C ASN A 29 -7.45 4.98 -1.10
N PHE A 30 -6.11 5.09 -1.08
CA PHE A 30 -5.41 6.18 -1.74
C PHE A 30 -5.66 6.19 -3.24
N GLN A 31 -5.59 5.03 -3.92
CA GLN A 31 -5.86 4.93 -5.35
C GLN A 31 -7.29 5.37 -5.70
N LYS A 32 -8.28 4.96 -4.89
CA LYS A 32 -9.68 5.37 -5.05
C LYS A 32 -9.89 6.86 -4.81
N GLU A 33 -9.28 7.43 -3.77
CA GLU A 33 -9.38 8.86 -3.50
C GLU A 33 -8.69 9.69 -4.58
N LEU A 34 -7.53 9.25 -5.05
CA LEU A 34 -6.79 9.92 -6.12
C LEU A 34 -7.64 9.97 -7.40
N GLN A 35 -8.18 8.84 -7.84
CA GLN A 35 -9.04 8.77 -9.05
C GLN A 35 -10.30 9.64 -8.95
N ASN A 36 -10.82 9.90 -7.75
CA ASN A 36 -11.99 10.75 -7.55
C ASN A 36 -11.64 12.23 -7.30
N SER A 37 -10.35 12.58 -7.34
CA SER A 37 -9.88 13.94 -7.07
C SER A 37 -9.58 14.71 -8.35
N GLU A 38 -9.75 16.04 -8.31
CA GLU A 38 -9.38 16.95 -9.40
C GLU A 38 -7.88 16.88 -9.74
N LEU A 39 -7.05 16.40 -8.80
CA LEU A 39 -5.63 16.15 -9.04
C LEU A 39 -5.41 15.03 -10.06
N TRP A 40 -6.27 14.01 -10.10
CA TRP A 40 -6.14 12.94 -11.10
C TRP A 40 -6.42 13.45 -12.50
N ASP A 41 -7.42 14.31 -12.66
CA ASP A 41 -7.71 14.94 -13.94
C ASP A 41 -6.51 15.78 -14.43
N GLN A 42 -5.85 16.51 -13.53
CA GLN A 42 -4.62 17.25 -13.84
C GLN A 42 -3.45 16.32 -14.22
N ILE A 43 -3.28 15.21 -13.52
CA ILE A 43 -2.24 14.21 -13.83
C ILE A 43 -2.50 13.54 -15.18
N VAL A 44 -3.77 13.21 -15.47
CA VAL A 44 -4.18 12.64 -16.76
C VAL A 44 -4.00 13.65 -17.88
N GLU A 45 -4.28 14.93 -17.65
CA GLU A 45 -4.07 16.01 -18.62
C GLU A 45 -2.57 16.24 -18.92
N GLU A 46 -1.70 16.20 -17.90
CA GLU A 46 -0.25 16.38 -18.09
C GLU A 46 0.46 15.15 -18.66
N PHE A 47 0.12 13.94 -18.20
CA PHE A 47 0.88 12.72 -18.53
C PHE A 47 0.15 11.78 -19.50
N GLY A 48 -1.17 11.95 -19.68
CA GLY A 48 -2.03 11.02 -20.39
C GLY A 48 -2.50 9.86 -19.51
N GLU A 49 -3.69 9.32 -19.80
CA GLU A 49 -4.32 8.24 -19.02
C GLU A 49 -3.41 7.02 -18.84
N GLU A 50 -2.67 6.62 -19.90
CA GLU A 50 -1.82 5.43 -19.85
C GLU A 50 -0.66 5.58 -18.86
N LYS A 51 0.00 6.74 -18.82
CA LYS A 51 1.11 6.99 -17.88
C LYS A 51 0.61 7.23 -16.46
N ALA A 52 -0.52 7.92 -16.32
CA ALA A 52 -1.15 8.12 -15.01
C ALA A 52 -1.50 6.77 -14.38
N GLN A 53 -2.07 5.84 -15.14
CA GLN A 53 -2.38 4.49 -14.67
C GLN A 53 -1.12 3.68 -14.34
N GLN A 54 -0.04 3.82 -15.12
CA GLN A 54 1.24 3.18 -14.79
C GLN A 54 1.81 3.70 -13.47
N LEU A 55 1.83 5.02 -13.26
CA LEU A 55 2.25 5.65 -12.01
C LEU A 55 1.38 5.19 -10.83
N LEU A 56 0.06 5.13 -11.01
CA LEU A 56 -0.85 4.68 -9.97
C LEU A 56 -0.59 3.21 -9.57
N LYS A 57 -0.19 2.37 -10.54
CA LYS A 57 0.16 0.96 -10.34
C LYS A 57 1.52 0.78 -9.67
N GLU A 58 2.45 1.72 -9.91
CA GLU A 58 3.75 1.78 -9.25
C GLU A 58 3.67 2.40 -7.84
N CYS A 59 2.69 3.27 -7.58
CA CYS A 59 2.34 3.78 -6.25
C CYS A 59 1.71 2.68 -5.38
N LYS A 60 2.47 1.65 -5.05
CA LYS A 60 2.23 0.81 -3.88
C LYS A 60 2.85 1.49 -2.67
N ALA A 61 2.09 1.58 -1.58
CA ALA A 61 2.63 2.05 -0.32
C ALA A 61 3.68 1.04 0.17
N ASP A 62 4.97 1.33 -0.06
CA ASP A 62 6.06 0.63 0.60
C ASP A 62 6.04 1.00 2.08
N VAL A 63 5.24 0.27 2.86
CA VAL A 63 5.29 0.33 4.32
C VAL A 63 6.58 -0.36 4.75
N LYS A 64 7.64 0.43 4.90
CA LYS A 64 8.89 -0.06 5.49
C LYS A 64 8.62 -0.58 6.91
N PRO A 65 9.10 -1.79 7.26
CA PRO A 65 8.94 -2.38 8.58
C PRO A 65 9.74 -1.64 9.67
#